data_AF-F9WNP0-F1
#
_entry.id   AF-F9WNP0-F1
#
_cell.length_a   1.000
_cell.length_b   1.000
_cell.length_c   1.000
_cell.angle_alpha   90.00
_cell.angle_beta   90.00
_cell.angle_gamma   90.00
#
_symmetry.space_group_name_H-M   'P 1'
#
loop_
_entity.id
_entity.type
_entity.pdbx_description
1 polymer ?
#
loop_
_entity_poly.entity_id
_entity_poly.type
_entity_poly.pdbx_seq_one_letter_code
_entity_poly.pdbx_strand_id
1 'polypeptide(L)'
;MTAATRQSGQINENADVQAKWSYSDSLESALPPGCGNPETVLLQNFLHTYLPGEALSYADSQVTMTTFMREPARYVSDERLLGKILGLEQYRITQLWRDVRALRARNVVTFGGWNMVASATRRAVSDATQALLDEALRCVSRSRPAAPVSDEHCKLADERSRYRSVYNASWSFVESGHASAPMGMIVVDTECVGEPPRMWEEREVDVTPSPGEVDAVVPGTGDGLELLVLISEWGWPSHLFRERKCDAIVRREVVRAWNILKRGIDNRRANGGTSPRRLYSLLGTPGTGKTAAVAPFFLHQLLHCSPDTIGAVLYVVCDSGYVFFNLGSRAGTVKEFHYVCDALAVVNVLADEGVQGCAIYDRCEPESMTNLPIGTWEVIVFNAPDEKIFYKIEEQTVVNYILFNGYNRRELMALHAWDQHKRGSGFLPILCSSNWSV
;
A
#
# COMPACT_ATOMS: atom_id res chain seq x y z
N MET A 1 50.57 6.78 -46.91
CA MET A 1 50.41 7.69 -45.77
C MET A 1 49.29 8.66 -46.11
N THR A 2 48.03 8.22 -45.97
CA THR A 2 47.13 8.36 -44.80
C THR A 2 46.48 9.75 -44.78
N ALA A 3 45.35 9.96 -45.47
CA ALA A 3 43.96 9.54 -45.18
C ALA A 3 43.23 10.49 -44.20
N ALA A 4 42.58 11.50 -44.77
CA ALA A 4 41.52 12.37 -44.23
C ALA A 4 41.06 13.23 -45.43
N THR A 5 39.81 13.45 -45.82
CA THR A 5 38.54 13.50 -45.11
C THR A 5 37.42 13.32 -46.14
N ARG A 6 36.63 12.26 -46.03
CA ARG A 6 35.31 12.12 -46.66
C ARG A 6 34.45 11.28 -45.73
N GLN A 7 33.59 11.94 -44.97
CA GLN A 7 32.32 11.42 -44.42
C GLN A 7 31.72 12.48 -43.49
N SER A 8 31.07 13.47 -44.08
CA SER A 8 30.05 14.28 -43.42
C SER A 8 28.70 13.68 -43.80
N GLY A 9 28.16 12.83 -42.93
CA GLY A 9 26.87 12.19 -43.14
C GLY A 9 26.77 10.86 -42.42
N GLN A 10 26.75 10.90 -41.08
CA GLN A 10 26.20 9.86 -40.19
C GLN A 10 26.52 10.25 -38.73
N ILE A 11 25.75 11.17 -38.17
CA ILE A 11 25.67 11.34 -36.72
C ILE A 11 24.17 11.50 -36.40
N ASN A 12 23.68 10.58 -35.58
CA ASN A 12 22.35 10.52 -34.94
C ASN A 12 21.23 9.73 -35.66
N GLU A 13 21.45 8.42 -35.87
CA GLU A 13 20.38 7.41 -35.83
C GLU A 13 20.71 6.39 -34.73
N ASN A 14 20.57 6.82 -33.48
CA ASN A 14 20.41 5.94 -32.32
C ASN A 14 19.47 6.65 -31.34
N ALA A 15 18.32 7.05 -31.87
CA ALA A 15 17.19 7.52 -31.08
C ALA A 15 16.37 6.30 -30.66
N ASP A 16 16.45 5.98 -29.37
CA ASP A 16 15.31 5.65 -28.51
C ASP A 16 14.26 4.69 -29.12
N VAL A 17 14.51 3.38 -29.07
CA VAL A 17 13.45 2.38 -29.26
C VAL A 17 12.66 2.29 -27.95
N GLN A 18 11.79 3.29 -27.70
CA GLN A 18 10.81 3.22 -26.63
C GLN A 18 9.93 1.97 -26.81
N ALA A 19 9.64 1.30 -25.69
CA ALA A 19 8.71 0.18 -25.64
C ALA A 19 7.36 0.60 -26.23
N LYS A 20 6.88 -0.12 -27.25
CA LYS A 20 5.61 0.20 -27.93
C LYS A 20 4.38 0.07 -27.02
N TRP A 21 4.47 -0.71 -25.93
CA TRP A 21 3.41 -0.96 -24.96
C TRP A 21 3.97 -1.27 -23.54
N SER A 22 3.16 -1.04 -22.51
CA SER A 22 3.37 -1.30 -21.07
C SER A 22 2.35 -2.31 -20.50
N TYR A 23 2.62 -2.90 -19.33
CA TYR A 23 1.67 -3.79 -18.62
C TYR A 23 0.35 -3.12 -18.23
N SER A 24 0.37 -1.81 -18.02
CA SER A 24 -0.82 -0.99 -17.73
C SER A 24 -1.66 -0.68 -18.97
N ASP A 25 -1.13 -0.92 -20.17
CA ASP A 25 -1.81 -0.55 -21.40
C ASP A 25 -2.98 -1.48 -21.71
N SER A 26 -3.99 -0.91 -22.36
CA SER A 26 -5.19 -1.61 -22.80
C SER A 26 -4.86 -2.67 -23.83
N LEU A 27 -5.50 -3.85 -23.76
CA LEU A 27 -5.36 -4.89 -24.79
C LEU A 27 -5.75 -4.39 -26.20
N GLU A 28 -6.64 -3.40 -26.28
CA GLU A 28 -7.06 -2.78 -27.54
C GLU A 28 -5.90 -2.07 -28.26
N SER A 29 -4.85 -1.65 -27.56
CA SER A 29 -3.71 -0.96 -28.18
C SER A 29 -2.83 -1.88 -29.03
N ALA A 30 -2.93 -3.21 -28.88
CA ALA A 30 -2.26 -4.18 -29.73
C ALA A 30 -3.05 -4.52 -31.01
N LEU A 31 -4.30 -4.08 -31.11
CA LEU A 31 -5.16 -4.42 -32.23
C LEU A 31 -4.89 -3.51 -33.44
N PRO A 32 -4.92 -4.04 -34.67
CA PRO A 32 -4.98 -3.21 -35.87
C PRO A 32 -6.24 -2.32 -35.83
N PRO A 33 -6.17 -1.09 -36.38
CA PRO A 33 -7.36 -0.26 -36.53
C PRO A 33 -8.46 -1.04 -37.27
N GLY A 34 -9.64 -1.09 -36.66
CA GLY A 34 -10.71 -2.02 -37.04
C GLY A 34 -11.82 -1.41 -37.89
N CYS A 35 -12.66 -2.28 -38.45
CA CYS A 35 -13.83 -1.99 -39.30
C CYS A 35 -15.06 -1.44 -38.55
N GLY A 36 -14.89 -0.86 -37.36
CA GLY A 36 -15.99 -0.47 -36.46
C GLY A 36 -16.34 -1.55 -35.42
N ASN A 37 -17.37 -1.29 -34.59
CA ASN A 37 -17.79 -2.22 -33.53
C ASN A 37 -18.43 -3.51 -34.14
N PRO A 38 -17.87 -4.71 -33.88
CA PRO A 38 -18.40 -5.96 -34.44
C PRO A 38 -19.85 -6.28 -34.02
N GLU A 39 -20.31 -5.73 -32.90
CA GLU A 39 -21.69 -5.88 -32.41
C GLU A 39 -22.69 -5.02 -33.20
N THR A 40 -22.24 -3.94 -33.84
CA THR A 40 -23.10 -3.03 -34.60
C THR A 40 -22.95 -3.19 -36.11
N VAL A 41 -21.84 -3.77 -36.58
CA VAL A 41 -21.61 -4.00 -38.01
C VAL A 41 -22.44 -5.20 -38.47
N LEU A 42 -23.36 -4.95 -39.40
CA LEU A 42 -24.14 -5.98 -40.08
C LEU A 42 -23.27 -6.71 -41.11
N LEU A 43 -23.48 -8.02 -41.25
CA LEU A 43 -22.83 -8.87 -42.23
C LEU A 43 -23.07 -8.34 -43.65
N GLN A 44 -24.29 -7.91 -43.96
CA GLN A 44 -24.60 -7.29 -45.25
C GLN A 44 -23.71 -6.07 -45.53
N ASN A 45 -23.55 -5.16 -44.57
CA ASN A 45 -22.70 -3.97 -44.72
C ASN A 45 -21.22 -4.36 -44.89
N PHE A 46 -20.76 -5.37 -44.13
CA PHE A 46 -19.41 -5.91 -44.25
C PHE A 46 -19.16 -6.49 -45.65
N LEU A 47 -20.11 -7.27 -46.20
CA LEU A 47 -20.02 -7.83 -47.55
C LEU A 47 -20.06 -6.73 -48.62
N HIS A 48 -20.93 -5.72 -48.51
CA HIS A 48 -20.93 -4.61 -49.46
C HIS A 48 -19.61 -3.82 -49.46
N THR A 49 -18.97 -3.72 -48.30
CA THR A 49 -17.72 -2.95 -48.16
C THR A 49 -16.52 -3.71 -48.73
N TYR A 50 -16.41 -5.02 -48.45
CA TYR A 50 -15.21 -5.79 -48.76
C TYR A 50 -15.39 -6.82 -49.89
N LEU A 51 -16.62 -7.13 -50.29
CA LEU A 51 -16.98 -8.06 -51.37
C LEU A 51 -18.20 -7.53 -52.19
N PRO A 52 -18.10 -6.34 -52.81
CA PRO A 52 -19.25 -5.67 -53.44
C PRO A 52 -19.89 -6.47 -54.58
N GLY A 53 -19.14 -7.33 -55.27
CA GLY A 53 -19.65 -8.18 -56.35
C GLY A 53 -20.47 -9.39 -55.90
N GLU A 54 -20.29 -9.84 -54.66
CA GLU A 54 -20.98 -11.02 -54.09
C GLU A 54 -22.14 -10.61 -53.16
N ALA A 55 -22.14 -9.36 -52.68
CA ALA A 55 -23.12 -8.83 -51.75
C ALA A 55 -24.55 -8.75 -52.33
N LEU A 56 -24.71 -8.79 -53.65
CA LEU A 56 -26.01 -8.72 -54.34
C LEU A 56 -26.88 -9.98 -54.18
N SER A 57 -26.32 -11.11 -53.74
CA SER A 57 -27.07 -12.37 -53.57
C SER A 57 -27.48 -12.67 -52.12
N TYR A 58 -27.04 -11.85 -51.16
CA TYR A 58 -27.28 -12.10 -49.73
C TYR A 58 -28.55 -11.39 -49.24
N ALA A 59 -29.62 -12.16 -48.98
CA ALA A 59 -30.94 -11.61 -48.66
C ALA A 59 -31.14 -11.22 -47.18
N ASP A 60 -30.28 -11.69 -46.26
CA ASP A 60 -30.52 -11.54 -44.82
C ASP A 60 -29.82 -10.30 -44.23
N SER A 61 -30.60 -9.24 -44.01
CA SER A 61 -30.07 -7.90 -43.71
C SER A 61 -29.78 -7.62 -42.23
N GLN A 62 -30.19 -8.50 -41.31
CA GLN A 62 -30.19 -8.22 -39.86
C GLN A 62 -29.10 -8.98 -39.06
N VAL A 63 -28.26 -9.78 -39.71
CA VAL A 63 -27.23 -10.57 -39.02
C VAL A 63 -26.02 -9.69 -38.70
N THR A 64 -25.62 -9.59 -37.43
CA THR A 64 -24.39 -8.88 -37.04
C THR A 64 -23.14 -9.74 -37.24
N MET A 65 -21.98 -9.12 -37.40
CA MET A 65 -20.70 -9.84 -37.53
C MET A 65 -20.42 -10.75 -36.33
N THR A 66 -20.72 -10.30 -35.10
CA THR A 66 -20.59 -11.14 -33.89
C THR A 66 -21.45 -12.40 -33.96
N THR A 67 -22.65 -12.31 -34.54
CA THR A 67 -23.59 -13.44 -34.69
C THR A 67 -23.14 -14.39 -35.79
N PHE A 68 -22.74 -13.84 -36.94
CA PHE A 68 -22.18 -14.61 -38.05
C PHE A 68 -20.96 -15.43 -37.63
N MET A 69 -20.03 -14.84 -36.88
CA MET A 69 -18.78 -15.47 -36.44
C MET A 69 -18.97 -16.68 -35.51
N ARG A 70 -20.16 -16.88 -34.92
CA ARG A 70 -20.44 -18.05 -34.08
C ARG A 70 -20.64 -19.30 -34.92
N GLU A 71 -21.41 -19.19 -36.00
CA GLU A 71 -21.75 -20.30 -36.89
C GLU A 71 -21.80 -19.83 -38.36
N PRO A 72 -20.66 -19.52 -39.01
CA PRO A 72 -20.65 -18.93 -40.35
C PRO A 72 -21.40 -19.74 -41.42
N ALA A 73 -21.30 -21.07 -41.35
CA ALA A 73 -21.94 -22.01 -42.28
C ALA A 73 -23.48 -22.01 -42.18
N ARG A 74 -24.05 -21.49 -41.08
CA ARG A 74 -25.50 -21.35 -40.91
C ARG A 74 -26.08 -20.19 -41.71
N TYR A 75 -25.26 -19.16 -41.91
CA TYR A 75 -25.68 -17.90 -42.53
C TYR A 75 -25.28 -17.82 -43.99
N VAL A 76 -24.19 -18.48 -44.40
CA VAL A 76 -23.72 -18.53 -45.79
C VAL A 76 -23.58 -19.99 -46.20
N SER A 77 -24.52 -20.48 -47.01
CA SER A 77 -24.51 -21.87 -47.51
C SER A 77 -23.57 -22.10 -48.69
N ASP A 78 -23.17 -21.04 -49.40
CA ASP A 78 -22.17 -21.14 -50.48
C ASP A 78 -20.77 -21.27 -49.87
N GLU A 79 -20.20 -22.47 -49.96
CA GLU A 79 -18.86 -22.79 -49.45
C GLU A 79 -17.77 -21.92 -50.09
N ARG A 80 -17.93 -21.51 -51.36
CA ARG A 80 -16.97 -20.66 -52.06
C ARG A 80 -17.01 -19.23 -51.54
N LEU A 81 -18.21 -18.69 -51.32
CA LEU A 81 -18.38 -17.37 -50.71
C LEU A 81 -17.91 -17.36 -49.25
N LEU A 82 -18.27 -18.40 -48.50
CA LEU A 82 -17.82 -18.56 -47.12
C LEU A 82 -16.29 -18.63 -47.03
N GLY A 83 -15.64 -19.40 -47.90
CA GLY A 83 -14.18 -19.46 -47.99
C GLY A 83 -13.56 -18.09 -48.29
N LYS A 84 -14.17 -17.29 -49.17
CA LYS A 84 -13.71 -15.92 -49.45
C LYS A 84 -13.83 -15.03 -48.21
N ILE A 85 -14.96 -15.06 -47.51
CA ILE A 85 -15.20 -14.24 -46.31
C ILE A 85 -14.19 -14.59 -45.20
N LEU A 86 -14.02 -15.87 -44.90
CA LEU A 86 -13.08 -16.36 -43.89
C LEU A 86 -11.61 -16.05 -44.25
N GLY A 87 -11.32 -15.92 -45.55
CA GLY A 87 -10.01 -15.53 -46.07
C GLY A 87 -9.71 -14.03 -45.99
N LEU A 88 -10.70 -13.16 -45.75
CA LEU A 88 -10.49 -11.72 -45.67
C LEU A 88 -9.68 -11.32 -44.44
N GLU A 89 -8.72 -10.42 -44.65
CA GLU A 89 -7.96 -9.81 -43.56
C GLU A 89 -8.88 -9.04 -42.59
N GLN A 90 -9.88 -8.36 -43.14
CA GLN A 90 -10.85 -7.57 -42.37
C GLN A 90 -11.73 -8.45 -41.48
N TYR A 91 -12.03 -9.67 -41.93
CA TYR A 91 -12.76 -10.64 -41.12
C TYR A 91 -11.93 -11.06 -39.91
N ARG A 92 -10.63 -11.32 -40.11
CA ARG A 92 -9.69 -11.63 -39.02
C ARG A 92 -9.54 -10.47 -38.04
N ILE A 93 -9.38 -9.24 -38.53
CA ILE A 93 -9.32 -8.04 -37.66
C ILE A 93 -10.59 -7.92 -36.82
N THR A 94 -11.76 -8.12 -37.43
CA THR A 94 -13.05 -8.05 -36.73
C THR A 94 -13.17 -9.14 -35.65
N GLN A 95 -12.63 -10.34 -35.87
CA GLN A 95 -12.57 -11.42 -34.87
C GLN A 95 -11.68 -11.04 -33.68
N LEU A 96 -10.51 -10.44 -33.91
CA LEU A 96 -9.62 -9.97 -32.85
C LEU A 96 -10.32 -8.95 -31.93
N TRP A 97 -11.02 -7.97 -32.53
CA TRP A 97 -11.78 -6.96 -31.80
C TRP A 97 -12.93 -7.55 -30.97
N ARG A 98 -13.64 -8.56 -31.50
CA ARG A 98 -14.68 -9.30 -30.77
C ARG A 98 -14.09 -9.97 -29.53
N ASP A 99 -12.97 -10.65 -29.68
CA ASP A 99 -12.35 -11.42 -28.59
C ASP A 99 -11.83 -10.51 -27.48
N VAL A 100 -11.14 -9.42 -27.80
CA VAL A 100 -10.66 -8.45 -26.81
C VAL A 100 -11.81 -7.78 -26.06
N ARG A 101 -12.94 -7.50 -26.72
CA ARG A 101 -14.14 -6.98 -26.05
C ARG A 101 -14.79 -8.01 -25.14
N ALA A 102 -14.83 -9.28 -25.55
CA ALA A 102 -15.29 -10.37 -24.68
C ALA A 102 -14.40 -10.52 -23.43
N LEU A 103 -13.09 -10.29 -23.57
CA LEU A 103 -12.16 -10.22 -22.43
C LEU A 103 -12.44 -9.01 -21.53
N ARG A 104 -12.71 -7.84 -22.08
CA ARG A 104 -13.12 -6.64 -21.31
C ARG A 104 -14.40 -6.90 -20.51
N ALA A 105 -15.39 -7.56 -21.09
CA ALA A 105 -16.63 -7.94 -20.38
C ALA A 105 -16.39 -8.91 -19.20
N ARG A 106 -15.22 -9.58 -19.16
CA ARG A 106 -14.76 -10.45 -18.07
C ARG A 106 -13.72 -9.76 -17.17
N ASN A 107 -13.65 -8.43 -17.19
CA ASN A 107 -12.70 -7.60 -16.43
C ASN A 107 -11.20 -7.83 -16.79
N VAL A 108 -10.90 -8.36 -17.98
CA VAL A 108 -9.52 -8.49 -18.48
C VAL A 108 -9.26 -7.37 -19.48
N VAL A 109 -8.73 -6.24 -18.99
CA VAL A 109 -8.64 -4.99 -19.77
C VAL A 109 -7.19 -4.66 -20.17
N THR A 110 -6.20 -5.10 -19.41
CA THR A 110 -4.78 -4.73 -19.59
C THR A 110 -3.88 -5.93 -19.88
N PHE A 111 -2.67 -5.68 -20.40
CA PHE A 111 -1.66 -6.74 -20.58
C PHE A 111 -1.25 -7.42 -19.26
N GLY A 112 -1.22 -6.67 -18.15
CA GLY A 112 -1.05 -7.25 -16.81
C GLY A 112 -2.18 -8.20 -16.42
N GLY A 113 -3.43 -7.81 -16.71
CA GLY A 113 -4.58 -8.69 -16.55
C GLY A 113 -4.44 -9.97 -17.37
N TRP A 114 -4.12 -9.85 -18.67
CA TRP A 114 -3.89 -10.99 -19.57
C TRP A 114 -2.78 -11.94 -19.10
N ASN A 115 -1.71 -11.42 -18.49
CA ASN A 115 -0.63 -12.25 -17.93
C ASN A 115 -1.11 -13.16 -16.77
N MET A 116 -2.11 -12.72 -16.00
CA MET A 116 -2.61 -13.41 -14.82
C MET A 116 -3.88 -14.26 -15.06
N VAL A 117 -4.48 -14.20 -16.25
CA VAL A 117 -5.71 -14.96 -16.52
C VAL A 117 -5.49 -16.47 -16.55
N ALA A 118 -6.45 -17.20 -15.97
CA ALA A 118 -6.47 -18.66 -16.00
C ALA A 118 -6.53 -19.23 -17.44
N SER A 119 -5.98 -20.43 -17.64
CA SER A 119 -5.92 -21.09 -18.95
C SER A 119 -7.30 -21.30 -19.62
N ALA A 120 -8.35 -21.41 -18.81
CA ALA A 120 -9.73 -21.51 -19.31
C ALA A 120 -10.20 -20.22 -20.00
N THR A 121 -9.81 -19.06 -19.50
CA THR A 121 -10.12 -17.75 -20.12
C THR A 121 -9.30 -17.54 -21.38
N ARG A 122 -8.05 -18.00 -21.41
CA ARG A 122 -7.21 -17.98 -22.63
C ARG A 122 -7.80 -18.84 -23.75
N ARG A 123 -8.32 -20.02 -23.41
CA ARG A 123 -9.00 -20.93 -24.36
C ARG A 123 -10.36 -20.41 -24.87
N ALA A 124 -10.88 -19.31 -24.30
CA ALA A 124 -12.15 -18.75 -24.72
C ALA A 124 -12.03 -17.72 -25.86
N VAL A 125 -10.81 -17.30 -26.21
CA VAL A 125 -10.54 -16.47 -27.38
C VAL A 125 -10.02 -17.32 -28.54
N SER A 126 -10.04 -16.78 -29.75
CA SER A 126 -9.44 -17.48 -30.90
C SER A 126 -7.93 -17.60 -30.78
N ASP A 127 -7.36 -18.67 -31.36
CA ASP A 127 -5.91 -18.91 -31.38
C ASP A 127 -5.12 -17.71 -31.95
N ALA A 128 -5.70 -17.02 -32.93
CA ALA A 128 -5.13 -15.81 -33.51
C ALA A 128 -5.05 -14.65 -32.50
N THR A 129 -6.12 -14.42 -31.73
CA THR A 129 -6.13 -13.41 -30.66
C THR A 129 -5.13 -13.77 -29.57
N GLN A 130 -5.10 -15.04 -29.16
CA GLN A 130 -4.15 -15.50 -28.15
C GLN A 130 -2.71 -15.29 -28.62
N ALA A 131 -2.36 -15.72 -29.83
CA ALA A 131 -1.02 -15.53 -30.39
C ALA A 131 -0.63 -14.05 -30.50
N LEU A 132 -1.56 -13.18 -30.89
CA LEU A 132 -1.31 -11.74 -30.98
C LEU A 132 -1.08 -11.10 -29.60
N LEU A 133 -1.91 -11.43 -28.61
CA LEU A 133 -1.75 -10.91 -27.25
C LEU A 133 -0.51 -11.46 -26.56
N ASP A 134 -0.18 -12.74 -26.77
CA ASP A 134 1.04 -13.36 -26.25
C ASP A 134 2.30 -12.77 -26.92
N GLU A 135 2.24 -12.47 -28.23
CA GLU A 135 3.32 -11.79 -28.94
C GLU A 135 3.48 -10.34 -28.49
N ALA A 136 2.37 -9.62 -28.27
CA ALA A 136 2.39 -8.28 -27.69
C ALA A 136 2.95 -8.30 -26.26
N LEU A 137 2.53 -9.24 -25.42
CA LEU A 137 3.07 -9.47 -24.08
C LEU A 137 4.56 -9.85 -24.12
N ARG A 138 4.98 -10.63 -25.12
CA ARG A 138 6.39 -10.95 -25.38
C ARG A 138 7.17 -9.71 -25.81
N CYS A 139 6.56 -8.76 -26.51
CA CYS A 139 7.17 -7.47 -26.85
C CYS A 139 7.28 -6.57 -25.61
N VAL A 140 6.23 -6.48 -24.77
CA VAL A 140 6.29 -5.85 -23.43
C VAL A 140 7.43 -6.48 -22.60
N SER A 141 7.61 -7.79 -22.72
CA SER A 141 8.66 -8.56 -22.03
C SER A 141 10.05 -8.48 -22.67
N ARG A 142 10.18 -8.10 -23.96
CA ARG A 142 11.46 -7.92 -24.68
C ARG A 142 11.95 -6.47 -24.65
N SER A 143 11.05 -5.50 -24.52
CA SER A 143 11.38 -4.11 -24.16
C SER A 143 11.77 -3.93 -22.69
N ARG A 144 11.77 -5.05 -21.94
CA ARG A 144 12.48 -5.21 -20.69
C ARG A 144 13.98 -4.98 -20.95
N PRO A 145 14.63 -3.95 -20.38
CA PRO A 145 16.05 -4.08 -20.08
C PRO A 145 16.20 -5.39 -19.31
N ALA A 146 17.21 -6.20 -19.64
CA ALA A 146 17.49 -7.52 -19.08
C ALA A 146 16.85 -7.78 -17.69
N ALA A 147 16.23 -8.96 -17.52
CA ALA A 147 15.57 -9.39 -16.28
C ALA A 147 16.16 -8.78 -15.01
N PRO A 148 15.33 -8.19 -14.12
CA PRO A 148 15.82 -7.24 -13.18
C PRO A 148 16.42 -7.96 -12.00
N VAL A 149 17.69 -8.30 -12.15
CA VAL A 149 18.57 -8.21 -11.00
C VAL A 149 18.49 -6.75 -10.52
N SER A 150 18.51 -5.73 -11.39
CA SER A 150 18.36 -4.32 -10.98
C SER A 150 17.01 -3.94 -10.34
N ASP A 151 15.83 -4.18 -10.92
CA ASP A 151 14.50 -3.86 -10.32
C ASP A 151 14.19 -4.66 -9.04
N GLU A 152 14.57 -5.94 -8.91
CA GLU A 152 14.43 -6.64 -7.61
C GLU A 152 15.45 -6.13 -6.59
N HIS A 153 16.68 -5.80 -7.01
CA HIS A 153 17.64 -5.14 -6.11
C HIS A 153 17.21 -3.71 -5.75
N CYS A 154 16.54 -2.98 -6.64
CA CYS A 154 15.97 -1.65 -6.39
C CYS A 154 14.76 -1.76 -5.47
N LYS A 155 13.83 -2.70 -5.72
CA LYS A 155 12.71 -2.99 -4.82
C LYS A 155 13.22 -3.41 -3.45
N LEU A 156 14.16 -4.35 -3.38
CA LEU A 156 14.74 -4.77 -2.10
C LEU A 156 15.52 -3.62 -1.44
N ALA A 157 16.17 -2.74 -2.20
CA ALA A 157 16.82 -1.54 -1.69
C ALA A 157 15.80 -0.54 -1.15
N ASP A 158 14.64 -0.38 -1.79
CA ASP A 158 13.54 0.45 -1.33
C ASP A 158 12.89 -0.16 -0.08
N GLU A 159 12.65 -1.48 -0.05
CA GLU A 159 12.20 -2.23 1.13
C GLU A 159 13.17 -2.02 2.31
N ARG A 160 14.49 -2.06 2.07
CA ARG A 160 15.51 -1.75 3.08
C ARG A 160 15.52 -0.28 3.49
N SER A 161 15.31 0.63 2.55
CA SER A 161 15.34 2.07 2.81
C SER A 161 14.14 2.50 3.65
N ARG A 162 12.94 2.00 3.34
CA ARG A 162 11.74 2.20 4.17
C ARG A 162 11.91 1.60 5.56
N TYR A 163 12.44 0.38 5.68
CA TYR A 163 12.75 -0.21 6.98
C TYR A 163 13.71 0.66 7.77
N ARG A 164 14.86 1.04 7.19
CA ARG A 164 15.88 1.88 7.83
C ARG A 164 15.33 3.24 8.23
N SER A 165 14.44 3.81 7.43
CA SER A 165 13.83 5.11 7.74
C SER A 165 12.93 5.08 8.96
N VAL A 166 12.27 3.95 9.21
CA VAL A 166 11.47 3.73 10.43
C VAL A 166 12.38 3.36 11.59
N TYR A 167 13.35 2.46 11.39
CA TYR A 167 14.24 1.96 12.44
C TYR A 167 15.21 3.04 12.96
N ASN A 168 15.77 3.86 12.07
CA ASN A 168 16.69 4.96 12.39
C ASN A 168 15.97 6.32 12.44
N ALA A 169 14.68 6.35 12.77
CA ALA A 169 13.96 7.61 12.89
C ALA A 169 14.65 8.52 13.91
N SER A 170 14.82 9.79 13.58
CA SER A 170 15.50 10.76 14.43
C SER A 170 14.55 11.37 15.45
N TRP A 171 15.12 11.92 16.52
CA TRP A 171 14.37 12.52 17.61
C TRP A 171 14.59 14.03 17.64
N SER A 172 13.51 14.78 17.82
CA SER A 172 13.53 16.16 18.30
C SER A 172 12.67 16.24 19.54
N PHE A 173 12.84 17.29 20.34
CA PHE A 173 12.07 17.41 21.57
C PHE A 173 11.85 18.86 22.00
N VAL A 174 10.93 19.04 22.93
CA VAL A 174 10.60 20.32 23.55
C VAL A 174 10.87 20.24 25.04
N GLU A 175 11.65 21.21 25.54
CA GLU A 175 11.98 21.36 26.96
C GLU A 175 11.31 22.60 27.56
N SER A 176 10.77 22.47 28.77
CA SER A 176 10.29 23.55 29.63
C SER A 176 11.37 24.00 30.62
N GLY A 177 11.16 25.16 31.26
CA GLY A 177 12.10 25.74 32.24
C GLY A 177 12.93 26.91 31.71
N HIS A 178 12.67 27.33 30.48
CA HIS A 178 13.40 28.41 29.83
C HIS A 178 12.64 29.71 29.98
N ALA A 179 12.73 30.37 31.14
CA ALA A 179 11.96 31.55 31.50
C ALA A 179 12.05 32.72 30.48
N SER A 180 13.14 32.78 29.70
CA SER A 180 13.35 33.78 28.64
C SER A 180 12.72 33.41 27.28
N ALA A 181 12.23 32.19 27.11
CA ALA A 181 11.63 31.70 25.87
C ALA A 181 10.09 31.84 25.88
N PRO A 182 9.44 31.95 24.71
CA PRO A 182 7.98 31.96 24.61
C PRO A 182 7.35 30.74 25.31
N MET A 183 6.37 30.99 26.19
CA MET A 183 5.73 29.97 27.04
C MET A 183 6.69 29.18 27.94
N GLY A 184 7.92 29.66 28.14
CA GLY A 184 8.92 28.98 28.96
C GLY A 184 9.55 27.75 28.30
N MET A 185 9.40 27.59 26.97
CA MET A 185 9.76 26.36 26.25
C MET A 185 10.71 26.61 25.09
N ILE A 186 11.63 25.66 24.85
CA ILE A 186 12.51 25.65 23.67
C ILE A 186 12.36 24.34 22.90
N VAL A 187 12.62 24.42 21.61
CA VAL A 187 12.73 23.25 20.74
C VAL A 187 14.19 22.90 20.57
N VAL A 188 14.51 21.62 20.70
CA VAL A 188 15.85 21.08 20.45
C VAL A 188 15.77 20.11 19.28
N ASP A 189 16.40 20.51 18.17
CA ASP A 189 16.55 19.66 16.99
C ASP A 189 17.73 18.73 17.21
N THR A 190 17.46 17.42 17.25
CA THR A 190 18.48 16.40 17.50
C THR A 190 18.68 15.56 16.23
N GLU A 191 18.93 16.23 15.11
CA GLU A 191 19.08 15.57 13.80
C GLU A 191 20.28 14.59 13.72
N CYS A 192 21.15 14.50 14.75
CA CYS A 192 22.43 13.77 14.67
C CYS A 192 22.80 12.84 15.85
N VAL A 193 21.93 12.57 16.85
CA VAL A 193 22.38 11.88 18.10
C VAL A 193 21.74 10.49 18.34
N GLY A 194 20.76 10.07 17.54
CA GLY A 194 20.23 8.69 17.57
C GLY A 194 19.25 8.40 18.70
N GLU A 195 19.49 8.84 19.94
CA GLU A 195 18.57 8.68 21.08
C GLU A 195 18.19 10.03 21.71
N PRO A 196 16.93 10.21 22.16
CA PRO A 196 16.51 11.41 22.87
C PRO A 196 17.17 11.47 24.26
N PRO A 197 17.27 12.67 24.88
CA PRO A 197 17.58 12.76 26.31
C PRO A 197 16.59 11.88 27.08
N ARG A 198 17.11 11.14 28.07
CA ARG A 198 16.41 10.12 28.89
C ARG A 198 14.89 10.30 28.87
N MET A 199 14.19 9.39 28.19
CA MET A 199 12.73 9.37 28.15
C MET A 199 12.14 9.31 29.58
N TRP A 200 10.89 9.78 29.74
CA TRP A 200 10.19 9.72 31.02
C TRP A 200 10.17 8.31 31.61
N GLU A 201 10.26 8.26 32.93
CA GLU A 201 10.31 7.00 33.66
C GLU A 201 8.91 6.41 33.82
N GLU A 202 8.79 5.08 33.93
CA GLU A 202 7.49 4.40 34.04
C GLU A 202 6.63 4.98 35.18
N ARG A 203 7.23 5.22 36.36
CA ARG A 203 6.54 5.85 37.50
C ARG A 203 6.02 7.27 37.24
N GLU A 204 6.57 7.98 36.26
CA GLU A 204 6.20 9.36 35.90
C GLU A 204 5.04 9.39 34.90
N VAL A 205 4.93 8.38 34.05
CA VAL A 205 3.92 8.32 32.98
C VAL A 205 2.79 7.34 33.28
N ASP A 206 3.01 6.32 34.11
CA ASP A 206 2.01 5.30 34.47
C ASP A 206 1.09 5.77 35.60
N VAL A 207 0.60 6.99 35.47
CA VAL A 207 -0.36 7.61 36.37
C VAL A 207 -1.67 7.79 35.61
N THR A 208 -2.76 7.27 36.17
CA THR A 208 -4.11 7.58 35.67
C THR A 208 -4.65 8.72 36.52
N PRO A 209 -4.71 9.97 36.02
CA PRO A 209 -5.17 11.10 36.82
C PRO A 209 -6.66 10.95 37.16
N SER A 210 -7.03 11.37 38.37
CA SER A 210 -8.44 11.44 38.75
C SER A 210 -9.17 12.48 37.88
N PRO A 211 -10.49 12.34 37.64
CA PRO A 211 -11.27 13.40 37.02
C PRO A 211 -11.09 14.74 37.75
N GLY A 212 -10.63 15.77 37.03
CA GLY A 212 -10.32 17.09 37.59
C GLY A 212 -8.85 17.33 37.98
N GLU A 213 -8.02 16.28 38.01
CA GLU A 213 -6.58 16.35 38.28
C GLU A 213 -5.73 16.23 37.00
N VAL A 214 -6.38 16.29 35.83
CA VAL A 214 -5.73 16.09 34.52
C VAL A 214 -4.65 17.16 34.23
N ASP A 215 -4.83 18.37 34.78
CA ASP A 215 -3.87 19.47 34.72
C ASP A 215 -3.08 19.65 36.03
N ALA A 216 -3.26 18.77 37.02
CA ALA A 216 -2.50 18.82 38.25
C ALA A 216 -1.03 18.51 37.93
N VAL A 217 -0.12 19.35 38.44
CA VAL A 217 1.32 19.10 38.30
C VAL A 217 1.63 17.79 39.03
N VAL A 218 2.05 16.78 38.27
CA VAL A 218 2.45 15.49 38.84
C VAL A 218 3.65 15.75 39.78
N PRO A 219 3.61 15.32 41.05
CA PRO A 219 4.75 15.49 41.93
C PRO A 219 6.00 14.83 41.34
N GLY A 220 7.04 15.60 41.05
CA GLY A 220 8.27 15.13 40.39
C GLY A 220 8.45 15.56 38.93
N THR A 221 7.43 16.11 38.26
CA THR A 221 7.58 16.76 36.95
C THR A 221 8.00 18.22 37.13
N GLY A 222 9.30 18.42 37.43
CA GLY A 222 9.93 19.73 37.28
C GLY A 222 9.94 20.21 35.83
N ASP A 223 10.59 21.35 35.60
CA ASP A 223 10.94 21.79 34.25
C ASP A 223 11.83 20.74 33.55
N GLY A 224 11.66 20.54 32.24
CA GLY A 224 12.42 19.54 31.47
C GLY A 224 11.66 19.04 30.25
N LEU A 225 11.81 17.77 29.89
CA LEU A 225 11.21 17.19 28.68
C LEU A 225 9.66 17.21 28.74
N GLU A 226 9.03 17.90 27.79
CA GLU A 226 7.57 18.00 27.68
C GLU A 226 6.98 17.31 26.44
N LEU A 227 7.75 17.22 25.36
CA LEU A 227 7.31 16.63 24.11
C LEU A 227 8.48 15.97 23.39
N LEU A 228 8.27 14.77 22.88
CA LEU A 228 9.18 14.10 21.97
C LEU A 228 8.55 14.11 20.56
N VAL A 229 9.40 14.17 19.55
CA VAL A 229 8.99 14.15 18.15
C VAL A 229 9.87 13.14 17.41
N LEU A 230 9.23 12.16 16.81
CA LEU A 230 9.90 11.10 16.07
C LEU A 230 9.75 11.34 14.56
N ILE A 231 10.89 11.50 13.90
CA ILE A 231 11.00 12.00 12.54
C ILE A 231 11.52 10.87 11.66
N SER A 232 10.73 10.46 10.67
CA SER A 232 11.13 9.45 9.69
C SER A 232 11.39 10.10 8.34
N GLU A 233 12.56 9.84 7.75
CA GLU A 233 12.99 10.44 6.47
C GLU A 233 11.99 10.16 5.33
N TRP A 234 11.45 8.94 5.27
CA TRP A 234 10.47 8.47 4.28
C TRP A 234 9.02 8.61 4.79
N GLY A 235 8.83 9.12 6.00
CA GLY A 235 7.54 9.18 6.67
C GLY A 235 7.08 7.82 7.19
N TRP A 236 5.82 7.76 7.61
CA TRP A 236 5.26 6.60 8.30
C TRP A 236 4.30 5.79 7.42
N PRO A 237 4.15 4.48 7.70
CA PRO A 237 3.12 3.66 7.05
C PRO A 237 1.70 4.22 7.19
N SER A 238 1.38 4.91 8.29
CA SER A 238 0.10 5.60 8.48
C SER A 238 -0.24 6.58 7.35
N HIS A 239 0.76 7.08 6.62
CA HIS A 239 0.57 7.95 5.45
C HIS A 239 1.03 7.29 4.15
N LEU A 240 1.08 5.95 4.13
CA LEU A 240 1.51 5.13 2.99
C LEU A 240 2.92 5.49 2.49
N PHE A 241 3.77 6.03 3.36
CA PHE A 241 5.07 6.60 2.98
C PHE A 241 4.99 7.68 1.86
N ARG A 242 3.84 8.39 1.72
CA ARG A 242 3.61 9.41 0.68
C ARG A 242 3.63 10.85 1.21
N GLU A 243 4.19 11.73 0.37
CA GLU A 243 4.06 13.20 0.16
C GLU A 243 3.88 14.21 1.32
N ARG A 244 3.46 13.81 2.53
CA ARG A 244 3.44 14.68 3.72
C ARG A 244 4.17 14.00 4.86
N LYS A 245 5.42 14.41 5.09
CA LYS A 245 6.21 14.00 6.26
C LYS A 245 5.54 14.54 7.52
N CYS A 246 4.65 13.75 8.11
CA CYS A 246 4.08 14.04 9.42
C CYS A 246 4.94 13.35 10.47
N ASP A 247 5.58 14.13 11.33
CA ASP A 247 6.36 13.59 12.44
C ASP A 247 5.43 13.09 13.53
N ALA A 248 5.83 12.02 14.22
CA ALA A 248 5.02 11.44 15.28
C ALA A 248 5.27 12.16 16.60
N ILE A 249 4.22 12.75 17.17
CA ILE A 249 4.29 13.53 18.41
C ILE A 249 4.14 12.59 19.61
N VAL A 250 5.25 12.25 20.25
CA VAL A 250 5.31 11.33 21.38
C VAL A 250 5.14 12.10 22.70
N ARG A 251 3.96 11.92 23.31
CA ARG A 251 3.59 12.49 24.61
C ARG A 251 3.79 11.48 25.75
N ARG A 252 3.67 11.93 26.99
CA ARG A 252 3.68 11.04 28.17
C ARG A 252 2.65 9.93 28.06
N GLU A 253 1.46 10.27 27.59
CA GLU A 253 0.36 9.33 27.38
C GLU A 253 0.67 8.26 26.30
N VAL A 254 1.46 8.61 25.28
CA VAL A 254 1.94 7.66 24.26
C VAL A 254 2.93 6.66 24.89
N VAL A 255 3.82 7.14 25.76
CA VAL A 255 4.78 6.31 26.49
C VAL A 255 4.08 5.41 27.51
N ARG A 256 3.06 5.90 28.22
CA ARG A 256 2.22 5.10 29.11
C ARG A 256 1.54 3.94 28.38
N ALA A 257 0.95 4.21 27.22
CA ALA A 257 0.33 3.19 26.38
C ALA A 257 1.36 2.13 25.95
N TRP A 258 2.58 2.55 25.60
CA TRP A 258 3.69 1.65 25.29
C TRP A 258 4.09 0.78 26.49
N ASN A 259 4.23 1.35 27.69
CA ASN A 259 4.57 0.58 28.89
C ASN A 259 3.54 -0.51 29.19
N ILE A 260 2.24 -0.24 28.97
CA ILE A 260 1.17 -1.24 29.12
C ILE A 260 1.37 -2.39 28.12
N LEU A 261 1.57 -2.08 26.84
CA LEU A 261 1.83 -3.09 25.80
C LEU A 261 3.09 -3.90 26.10
N LYS A 262 4.21 -3.21 26.39
CA LYS A 262 5.51 -3.81 26.67
C LYS A 262 5.46 -4.77 27.85
N ARG A 263 4.79 -4.40 28.95
CA ARG A 263 4.57 -5.32 30.09
C ARG A 263 3.80 -6.57 29.69
N GLY A 264 2.84 -6.45 28.78
CA GLY A 264 2.13 -7.60 28.22
C GLY A 264 3.07 -8.57 27.52
N ILE A 265 3.90 -8.05 26.61
CA ILE A 265 4.92 -8.78 25.87
C ILE A 265 5.92 -9.45 26.82
N ASP A 266 6.46 -8.70 27.79
CA ASP A 266 7.47 -9.16 28.74
C ASP A 266 6.93 -10.25 29.68
N ASN A 267 5.72 -10.06 30.23
CA ASN A 267 5.06 -11.05 31.08
C ASN A 267 4.84 -12.37 30.35
N ARG A 268 4.46 -12.31 29.07
CA ARG A 268 4.25 -13.50 28.26
C ARG A 268 5.55 -14.25 28.02
N ARG A 269 6.64 -13.52 27.74
CA ARG A 269 7.98 -14.07 27.62
C ARG A 269 8.42 -14.77 28.92
N ALA A 270 8.21 -14.12 30.06
CA ALA A 270 8.54 -14.69 31.37
C ALA A 270 7.77 -15.99 31.66
N ASN A 271 6.53 -16.09 31.18
CA ASN A 271 5.68 -17.28 31.35
C ASN A 271 5.91 -18.36 30.26
N GLY A 272 6.99 -18.29 29.48
CA GLY A 272 7.30 -19.28 28.44
C GLY A 272 6.24 -19.35 27.32
N GLY A 273 5.50 -18.26 27.08
CA GLY A 273 4.47 -18.21 26.03
C GLY A 273 3.12 -18.84 26.38
N THR A 274 2.95 -19.33 27.62
CA THR A 274 1.71 -19.99 28.09
C THR A 274 0.52 -19.04 28.26
N SER A 275 0.76 -17.74 28.40
CA SER A 275 -0.31 -16.74 28.46
C SER A 275 -0.94 -16.52 27.07
N PRO A 276 -2.27 -16.40 26.96
CA PRO A 276 -2.94 -16.17 25.70
C PRO A 276 -2.47 -14.83 25.10
N ARG A 277 -2.35 -14.78 23.77
CA ARG A 277 -2.03 -13.53 23.09
C ARG A 277 -3.19 -12.57 23.21
N ARG A 278 -2.84 -11.30 23.37
CA ARG A 278 -3.77 -10.24 23.73
C ARG A 278 -4.10 -9.39 22.51
N LEU A 279 -5.38 -9.05 22.42
CA LEU A 279 -5.85 -7.94 21.62
C LEU A 279 -5.87 -6.70 22.51
N TYR A 280 -5.16 -5.65 22.11
CA TYR A 280 -5.18 -4.34 22.75
C TYR A 280 -6.04 -3.39 21.92
N SER A 281 -7.10 -2.87 22.53
CA SER A 281 -7.92 -1.83 21.92
C SER A 281 -7.57 -0.48 22.54
N LEU A 282 -7.02 0.44 21.72
CA LEU A 282 -6.74 1.79 22.17
C LEU A 282 -7.99 2.65 22.01
N LEU A 283 -8.63 2.98 23.13
CA LEU A 283 -9.84 3.79 23.19
C LEU A 283 -9.51 5.21 23.61
N GLY A 284 -9.93 6.20 22.85
CA GLY A 284 -9.79 7.59 23.26
C GLY A 284 -10.55 8.50 22.33
N THR A 285 -10.77 9.75 22.74
CA THR A 285 -11.50 10.75 21.94
C THR A 285 -10.87 10.90 20.55
N PRO A 286 -11.66 11.15 19.48
CA PRO A 286 -11.13 11.58 18.19
C PRO A 286 -10.15 12.75 18.32
N GLY A 287 -9.14 12.81 17.44
CA GLY A 287 -8.15 13.91 17.44
C GLY A 287 -7.05 13.83 18.51
N THR A 288 -7.05 12.85 19.41
CA THR A 288 -6.03 12.73 20.48
C THR A 288 -4.64 12.26 20.04
N GLY A 289 -4.49 11.89 18.76
CA GLY A 289 -3.20 11.46 18.19
C GLY A 289 -2.96 9.95 18.16
N LYS A 290 -3.98 9.09 18.33
CA LYS A 290 -3.84 7.62 18.29
C LYS A 290 -3.08 7.12 17.04
N THR A 291 -3.61 7.40 15.86
CA THR A 291 -2.98 7.04 14.58
C THR A 291 -1.67 7.78 14.32
N ALA A 292 -1.67 9.11 14.49
CA ALA A 292 -0.55 9.96 14.06
C ALA A 292 0.67 9.92 15.00
N ALA A 293 0.50 9.49 16.25
CA ALA A 293 1.58 9.40 17.23
C ALA A 293 1.83 7.98 17.72
N VAL A 294 0.78 7.28 18.20
CA VAL A 294 0.95 5.98 18.84
C VAL A 294 1.39 4.91 17.84
N ALA A 295 0.77 4.87 16.65
CA ALA A 295 1.09 3.86 15.64
C ALA A 295 2.56 3.93 15.16
N PRO A 296 3.07 5.10 14.73
CA PRO A 296 4.50 5.32 14.47
C PRO A 296 5.43 4.92 15.63
N PHE A 297 5.12 5.40 16.84
CA PHE A 297 5.97 5.17 18.00
C PHE A 297 6.02 3.69 18.38
N PHE A 298 4.89 2.99 18.39
CA PHE A 298 4.82 1.56 18.68
C PHE A 298 5.58 0.77 17.62
N LEU A 299 5.40 1.09 16.33
CA LEU A 299 6.14 0.45 15.27
C LEU A 299 7.66 0.62 15.49
N HIS A 300 8.13 1.84 15.70
CA HIS A 300 9.54 2.11 15.99
C HIS A 300 10.04 1.27 17.17
N GLN A 301 9.34 1.31 18.31
CA GLN A 301 9.73 0.58 19.53
C GLN A 301 9.72 -0.95 19.34
N LEU A 302 8.75 -1.50 18.59
CA LEU A 302 8.68 -2.93 18.30
C LEU A 302 9.83 -3.39 17.39
N LEU A 303 10.28 -2.55 16.45
CA LEU A 303 11.45 -2.87 15.62
C LEU A 303 12.75 -2.92 16.43
N HIS A 304 12.83 -2.17 17.54
CA HIS A 304 13.97 -2.17 18.48
C HIS A 304 13.86 -3.26 19.56
N CYS A 305 12.78 -4.04 19.60
CA CYS A 305 12.70 -5.20 20.47
C CYS A 305 13.67 -6.29 19.99
N SER A 306 14.14 -7.13 20.93
CA SER A 306 14.97 -8.28 20.59
C SER A 306 14.26 -9.16 19.54
N PRO A 307 14.95 -9.62 18.48
CA PRO A 307 14.37 -10.46 17.44
C PRO A 307 13.75 -11.77 17.96
N ASP A 308 14.20 -12.25 19.13
CA ASP A 308 13.64 -13.43 19.80
C ASP A 308 12.25 -13.15 20.40
N THR A 309 11.97 -11.88 20.72
CA THR A 309 10.70 -11.44 21.29
C THR A 309 9.74 -10.97 20.21
N ILE A 310 10.24 -10.16 19.26
CA ILE A 310 9.50 -9.64 18.11
C ILE A 310 10.35 -9.87 16.86
N GLY A 311 10.11 -10.98 16.17
CA GLY A 311 10.78 -11.35 14.93
C GLY A 311 10.17 -10.70 13.69
N ALA A 312 8.92 -10.22 13.77
CA ALA A 312 8.30 -9.43 12.71
C ALA A 312 7.14 -8.55 13.24
N VAL A 313 6.82 -7.48 12.51
CA VAL A 313 5.70 -6.58 12.80
C VAL A 313 4.83 -6.43 11.56
N LEU A 314 3.53 -6.70 11.70
CA LEU A 314 2.53 -6.41 10.68
C LEU A 314 1.94 -5.03 10.97
N TYR A 315 1.91 -4.14 9.98
CA TYR A 315 1.24 -2.85 10.05
C TYR A 315 0.16 -2.80 8.97
N VAL A 316 -1.10 -2.70 9.37
CA VAL A 316 -2.25 -2.61 8.46
C VAL A 316 -2.78 -1.19 8.47
N VAL A 317 -3.00 -0.63 7.29
CA VAL A 317 -3.57 0.69 7.10
C VAL A 317 -4.47 0.74 5.89
N CYS A 318 -5.72 1.21 6.09
CA CYS A 318 -6.79 1.05 5.11
C CYS A 318 -6.88 -0.43 4.66
N ASP A 319 -6.58 -0.72 3.40
CA ASP A 319 -6.59 -2.07 2.82
C ASP A 319 -5.19 -2.65 2.56
N SER A 320 -4.14 -1.88 2.87
CA SER A 320 -2.75 -2.26 2.65
C SER A 320 -2.12 -2.86 3.91
N GLY A 321 -1.23 -3.83 3.72
CA GLY A 321 -0.42 -4.44 4.77
C GLY A 321 1.07 -4.23 4.55
N TYR A 322 1.81 -3.90 5.59
CA TYR A 322 3.26 -3.81 5.60
C TYR A 322 3.83 -4.81 6.60
N VAL A 323 4.67 -5.74 6.15
CA VAL A 323 5.34 -6.71 7.04
C VAL A 323 6.80 -6.32 7.18
N PHE A 324 7.18 -5.90 8.38
CA PHE A 324 8.56 -5.60 8.76
C PHE A 324 9.20 -6.85 9.35
N PHE A 325 10.38 -7.20 8.86
CA PHE A 325 11.11 -8.40 9.29
C PHE A 325 12.28 -7.99 10.21
N ASN A 326 12.26 -8.43 11.46
CA ASN A 326 13.38 -8.28 12.41
C ASN A 326 14.26 -9.53 12.46
N LEU A 327 13.73 -10.69 12.03
CA LEU A 327 14.38 -11.99 12.12
C LEU A 327 14.44 -12.69 10.75
N GLY A 328 15.44 -13.56 10.58
CA GLY A 328 15.58 -14.43 9.41
C GLY A 328 16.28 -13.78 8.22
N SER A 329 16.19 -14.42 7.05
CA SER A 329 16.88 -14.02 5.82
C SER A 329 16.43 -12.66 5.25
N ARG A 330 15.27 -12.17 5.70
CA ARG A 330 14.68 -10.89 5.31
C ARG A 330 14.85 -9.79 6.37
N ALA A 331 15.56 -10.07 7.46
CA ALA A 331 15.75 -9.09 8.55
C ALA A 331 16.25 -7.73 8.01
N GLY A 332 15.64 -6.64 8.48
CA GLY A 332 15.94 -5.30 8.02
C GLY A 332 15.25 -4.89 6.71
N THR A 333 14.17 -5.57 6.33
CA THR A 333 13.35 -5.21 5.15
C THR A 333 11.88 -5.06 5.54
N VAL A 334 11.13 -4.28 4.77
CA VAL A 334 9.66 -4.22 4.86
C VAL A 334 9.05 -4.56 3.53
N LYS A 335 8.06 -5.47 3.52
CA LYS A 335 7.29 -5.79 2.32
C LYS A 335 5.90 -5.16 2.37
N GLU A 336 5.53 -4.49 1.29
CA GLU A 336 4.20 -3.94 1.08
C GLU A 336 3.31 -4.95 0.35
N PHE A 337 2.07 -5.05 0.80
CA PHE A 337 1.01 -5.85 0.21
C PHE A 337 -0.20 -4.95 -0.05
N HIS A 338 -0.74 -5.05 -1.25
CA HIS A 338 -1.91 -4.26 -1.64
C HIS A 338 -3.20 -4.72 -0.95
N TYR A 339 -3.22 -5.98 -0.50
CA TYR A 339 -4.35 -6.57 0.20
C TYR A 339 -3.90 -7.15 1.54
N VAL A 340 -4.67 -6.89 2.59
CA VAL A 340 -4.42 -7.39 3.95
C VAL A 340 -4.34 -8.92 4.00
N CYS A 341 -5.14 -9.64 3.21
CA CYS A 341 -5.14 -11.10 3.18
C CYS A 341 -3.79 -11.69 2.75
N ASP A 342 -3.09 -11.05 1.81
CA ASP A 342 -1.77 -11.51 1.35
C ASP A 342 -0.71 -11.30 2.45
N ALA A 343 -0.78 -10.17 3.17
CA ALA A 343 0.09 -9.92 4.31
C ALA A 343 -0.17 -10.92 5.45
N LEU A 344 -1.44 -11.24 5.73
CA LEU A 344 -1.83 -12.23 6.73
C LEU A 344 -1.37 -13.64 6.36
N ALA A 345 -1.41 -14.02 5.08
CA ALA A 345 -0.86 -15.30 4.64
C ALA A 345 0.62 -15.44 5.00
N VAL A 346 1.41 -14.36 4.82
CA VAL A 346 2.82 -14.35 5.25
C VAL A 346 2.97 -14.41 6.76
N VAL A 347 2.14 -13.69 7.52
CA VAL A 347 2.14 -13.75 8.99
C VAL A 347 1.81 -15.14 9.50
N ASN A 348 0.86 -15.85 8.90
CA ASN A 348 0.51 -17.22 9.28
C ASN A 348 1.68 -18.18 9.06
N VAL A 349 2.37 -18.09 7.91
CA VAL A 349 3.58 -18.89 7.65
C VAL A 349 4.66 -18.61 8.70
N LEU A 350 4.91 -17.34 9.02
CA LEU A 350 5.87 -16.96 10.06
C LEU A 350 5.47 -17.52 11.44
N ALA A 351 4.19 -17.46 11.78
CA ALA A 351 3.67 -17.99 13.03
C ALA A 351 3.81 -19.53 13.12
N ASP A 352 3.55 -20.24 12.03
CA ASP A 352 3.74 -21.69 11.92
C ASP A 352 5.22 -22.08 12.06
N GLU A 353 6.14 -21.23 11.59
CA GLU A 353 7.59 -21.35 11.81
C GLU A 353 8.02 -20.96 13.24
N GLY A 354 7.08 -20.55 14.10
CA GLY A 354 7.34 -20.18 15.49
C GLY A 354 7.78 -18.73 15.70
N VAL A 355 7.82 -17.91 14.63
CA VAL A 355 8.20 -16.50 14.72
C VAL A 355 7.16 -15.73 15.52
N GLN A 356 7.65 -15.09 16.58
CA GLN A 356 6.85 -14.21 17.42
C GLN A 356 6.72 -12.85 16.73
N GLY A 357 5.53 -12.25 16.73
CA GLY A 357 5.35 -10.91 16.20
C GLY A 357 4.19 -10.17 16.80
N CYS A 358 4.05 -8.92 16.34
CA CYS A 358 3.00 -8.00 16.74
C CYS A 358 2.33 -7.41 15.50
N ALA A 359 1.01 -7.25 15.54
CA ALA A 359 0.23 -6.66 14.47
C ALA A 359 -0.39 -5.34 14.95
N ILE A 360 -0.24 -4.29 14.15
CA ILE A 360 -0.78 -2.96 14.38
C ILE A 360 -1.84 -2.70 13.31
N TYR A 361 -3.06 -2.43 13.72
CA TYR A 361 -4.19 -2.10 12.85
C TYR A 361 -4.56 -0.63 13.04
N ASP A 362 -4.26 0.17 12.01
CA ASP A 362 -4.48 1.61 11.98
C ASP A 362 -5.47 2.00 10.88
N ARG A 363 -6.59 2.67 11.24
CA ARG A 363 -7.63 3.12 10.28
C ARG A 363 -8.10 1.99 9.34
N CYS A 364 -8.33 0.81 9.88
CA CYS A 364 -8.73 -0.35 9.11
C CYS A 364 -10.24 -0.41 8.88
N GLU A 365 -10.64 -0.97 7.75
CA GLU A 365 -12.05 -1.27 7.49
C GLU A 365 -12.55 -2.42 8.38
N PRO A 366 -13.86 -2.48 8.66
CA PRO A 366 -14.44 -3.56 9.47
C PRO A 366 -14.16 -4.96 8.92
N GLU A 367 -13.92 -5.11 7.62
CA GLU A 367 -13.62 -6.39 6.97
C GLU A 367 -12.26 -6.94 7.39
N SER A 368 -11.25 -6.07 7.53
CA SER A 368 -9.90 -6.39 8.01
C SER A 368 -9.89 -6.91 9.46
N MET A 369 -10.96 -6.69 10.22
CA MET A 369 -11.10 -7.13 11.62
C MET A 369 -11.58 -8.59 11.76
N THR A 370 -11.96 -9.24 10.66
CA THR A 370 -12.52 -10.61 10.70
C THR A 370 -11.46 -11.71 10.80
N ASN A 371 -10.25 -11.46 10.31
CA ASN A 371 -9.16 -12.43 10.24
C ASN A 371 -7.92 -11.95 11.01
N LEU A 372 -8.13 -11.30 12.15
CA LEU A 372 -7.02 -10.88 13.00
C LEU A 372 -6.20 -12.12 13.43
N PRO A 373 -4.86 -12.04 13.46
CA PRO A 373 -3.99 -13.15 13.89
C PRO A 373 -4.03 -13.32 15.43
N ILE A 374 -5.24 -13.40 15.99
CA ILE A 374 -5.50 -13.55 17.41
C ILE A 374 -5.09 -14.96 17.82
N GLY A 375 -4.29 -15.05 18.90
CA GLY A 375 -3.71 -16.30 19.38
C GLY A 375 -2.34 -16.61 18.78
N THR A 376 -2.04 -16.16 17.56
CA THR A 376 -0.74 -16.35 16.92
C THR A 376 0.21 -15.18 17.09
N TRP A 377 -0.24 -13.92 17.07
CA TRP A 377 0.56 -12.70 17.30
C TRP A 377 -0.14 -11.75 18.31
N GLU A 378 0.60 -10.82 18.95
CA GLU A 378 -0.06 -9.75 19.71
C GLU A 378 -0.72 -8.76 18.74
N VAL A 379 -1.92 -8.26 19.04
CA VAL A 379 -2.66 -7.39 18.10
C VAL A 379 -3.02 -6.10 18.80
N ILE A 380 -2.76 -4.97 18.15
CA ILE A 380 -3.11 -3.62 18.62
C ILE A 380 -4.03 -3.01 17.58
N VAL A 381 -5.17 -2.51 18.03
CA VAL A 381 -6.16 -1.86 17.17
C VAL A 381 -6.43 -0.45 17.66
N PHE A 382 -6.31 0.51 16.74
CA PHE A 382 -6.69 1.90 16.99
C PHE A 382 -8.15 2.11 16.64
N ASN A 383 -9.01 2.17 17.67
CA ASN A 383 -10.42 2.42 17.45
C ASN A 383 -10.69 3.91 17.18
N ALA A 384 -11.23 4.22 16.01
CA ALA A 384 -12.13 5.36 15.87
C ALA A 384 -13.44 5.03 16.62
N PRO A 385 -14.26 6.01 17.04
CA PRO A 385 -15.56 5.75 17.66
C PRO A 385 -16.57 5.27 16.59
N ASP A 386 -16.27 4.13 15.97
CA ASP A 386 -17.18 3.41 15.08
C ASP A 386 -17.74 2.22 15.85
N GLU A 387 -19.04 2.25 16.09
CA GLU A 387 -19.76 1.21 16.82
C GLU A 387 -19.59 -0.17 16.18
N LYS A 388 -19.54 -0.26 14.84
CA LYS A 388 -19.40 -1.55 14.15
C LYS A 388 -18.04 -2.17 14.40
N ILE A 389 -16.98 -1.36 14.41
CA ILE A 389 -15.62 -1.82 14.72
C ILE A 389 -15.54 -2.22 16.20
N PHE A 390 -16.14 -1.43 17.09
CA PHE A 390 -16.20 -1.73 18.52
C PHE A 390 -16.87 -3.09 18.80
N TYR A 391 -18.07 -3.33 18.26
CA TYR A 391 -18.77 -4.61 18.45
C TYR A 391 -18.00 -5.81 17.89
N LYS A 392 -17.33 -5.66 16.73
CA LYS A 392 -16.46 -6.72 16.17
C LYS A 392 -15.25 -7.06 17.06
N ILE A 393 -14.75 -6.07 17.81
CA ILE A 393 -13.68 -6.29 18.78
C ILE A 393 -14.23 -6.96 20.04
N GLU A 394 -15.40 -6.55 20.52
CA GLU A 394 -16.08 -7.17 21.66
C GLU A 394 -16.47 -8.64 21.41
N GLU A 395 -16.69 -9.04 20.15
CA GLU A 395 -16.86 -10.46 19.78
C GLU A 395 -15.60 -11.30 20.03
N GLN A 396 -14.42 -10.68 20.22
CA GLN A 396 -13.17 -11.37 20.49
C GLN A 396 -13.06 -11.76 21.97
N THR A 397 -12.48 -12.93 22.23
CA THR A 397 -12.56 -13.59 23.55
C THR A 397 -11.80 -12.89 24.68
N VAL A 398 -10.74 -12.12 24.39
CA VAL A 398 -9.92 -11.42 25.40
C VAL A 398 -9.40 -10.08 24.85
N VAL A 399 -10.10 -8.99 25.18
CA VAL A 399 -9.70 -7.61 24.82
C VAL A 399 -9.13 -6.90 26.04
N ASN A 400 -7.97 -6.27 25.88
CA ASN A 400 -7.39 -5.37 26.88
C ASN A 400 -7.56 -3.92 26.40
N TYR A 401 -8.27 -3.13 27.20
CA TYR A 401 -8.50 -1.74 26.88
C TYR A 401 -7.37 -0.86 27.39
N ILE A 402 -6.80 -0.07 26.50
CA ILE A 402 -5.92 1.03 26.85
C ILE A 402 -6.72 2.31 26.65
N LEU A 403 -7.17 2.92 27.75
CA LEU A 403 -7.83 4.22 27.73
C LEU A 403 -6.78 5.29 27.45
N PHE A 404 -6.90 6.03 26.37
CA PHE A 404 -5.93 7.00 25.89
C PHE A 404 -6.39 8.43 26.19
N ASN A 405 -5.67 9.08 27.10
CA ASN A 405 -6.01 10.40 27.62
C ASN A 405 -5.78 11.51 26.59
N GLY A 406 -6.54 12.60 26.76
CA GLY A 406 -6.40 13.82 25.98
C GLY A 406 -5.08 14.55 26.23
N TYR A 407 -4.93 15.71 25.61
CA TYR A 407 -3.79 16.59 25.86
C TYR A 407 -3.97 17.33 27.18
N ASN A 408 -2.90 17.43 27.97
CA ASN A 408 -2.86 18.36 29.09
C ASN A 408 -2.40 19.76 28.64
N ARG A 409 -2.57 20.77 29.49
CA ARG A 409 -2.19 22.15 29.17
C ARG A 409 -0.73 22.32 28.74
N ARG A 410 0.21 21.64 29.40
CA ARG A 410 1.65 21.75 29.08
C ARG A 410 1.99 21.12 27.73
N GLU A 411 1.39 19.97 27.42
CA GLU A 411 1.55 19.30 26.13
C GLU A 411 1.02 20.16 24.97
N LEU A 412 -0.09 20.88 25.17
CA LEU A 412 -0.60 21.83 24.18
C LEU A 412 0.35 23.02 23.98
N MET A 413 0.95 23.54 25.05
CA MET A 413 1.96 24.59 24.96
C MET A 413 3.21 24.12 24.20
N ALA A 414 3.69 22.90 24.51
CA ALA A 414 4.85 22.32 23.84
C ALA A 414 4.56 22.05 22.36
N LEU A 415 3.37 21.57 22.03
CA LEU A 415 2.92 21.39 20.66
C LEU A 415 2.89 22.71 19.89
N HIS A 416 2.41 23.78 20.53
CA HIS A 416 2.42 25.12 19.92
C HIS A 416 3.84 25.63 19.70
N ALA A 417 4.75 25.45 20.66
CA ALA A 417 6.16 25.82 20.51
C ALA A 417 6.81 25.10 19.31
N TRP A 418 6.54 23.80 19.17
CA TRP A 418 7.00 23.00 18.03
C TRP A 418 6.40 23.45 16.69
N ASP A 419 5.10 23.76 16.63
CA ASP A 419 4.45 24.25 15.40
C ASP A 419 4.98 25.63 14.97
N GLN A 420 5.26 26.53 15.92
CA GLN A 420 5.88 27.81 15.61
C GLN A 420 7.30 27.66 15.04
N HIS A 421 8.09 26.74 15.62
CA HIS A 421 9.42 26.41 15.12
C HIS A 421 9.37 25.92 13.66
N LYS A 422 8.51 24.93 13.37
CA LYS A 422 8.31 24.40 12.01
C LYS A 422 7.86 25.43 10.99
N ARG A 423 6.96 26.34 11.37
CA ARG A 423 6.50 27.45 10.50
C ARG A 423 7.63 28.43 10.20
N GLY A 424 8.53 28.67 11.15
CA GLY A 424 9.75 29.47 10.96
C GLY A 424 10.76 28.83 10.00
N SER A 425 10.80 27.50 9.93
CA SER A 425 11.73 26.72 9.09
C SER A 425 11.23 26.46 7.66
N GLY A 426 10.08 27.02 7.25
CA GLY A 426 9.52 26.83 5.91
C GLY A 426 8.87 25.46 5.65
N PHE A 427 8.64 24.66 6.70
CA PHE A 427 7.91 23.39 6.63
C PHE A 427 6.40 23.60 6.87
N LEU A 428 5.57 22.79 6.20
CA LEU A 428 4.11 22.83 6.36
C LEU A 428 3.72 22.56 7.84
N PRO A 429 2.68 23.23 8.36
CA PRO A 429 2.24 23.06 9.74
C PRO A 429 1.79 21.62 10.01
N ILE A 430 2.03 21.17 11.25
CA ILE A 430 1.74 19.80 11.72
C ILE A 430 0.23 19.53 11.77
N LEU A 431 -0.56 20.60 11.78
CA LEU A 431 -2.02 20.55 11.74
C LEU A 431 -2.55 20.21 10.33
N CYS A 432 -2.09 19.10 9.75
CA CYS A 432 -2.82 18.39 8.69
C CYS A 432 -3.81 17.38 9.31
N SER A 433 -4.62 17.84 10.26
CA SER A 433 -5.92 17.24 10.54
C SER A 433 -6.96 18.34 10.49
N SER A 434 -7.41 18.68 9.30
CA SER A 434 -8.51 19.63 9.09
C SER A 434 -9.86 19.16 9.64
N ASN A 435 -9.93 18.02 10.34
CA ASN A 435 -11.12 17.57 11.06
C ASN A 435 -10.88 17.65 12.58
N TRP A 436 -10.86 18.88 13.10
CA TRP A 436 -11.27 19.18 14.47
C TRP A 436 -12.76 19.56 14.50
N SER A 437 -13.59 18.95 13.64
CA SER A 437 -15.04 19.07 13.73
C SER A 437 -15.57 18.01 14.70
N VAL A 438 -15.82 18.49 15.92
CA VAL A 438 -16.87 18.12 16.90
C VAL A 438 -17.29 16.65 16.94
#